data_AF-A0AB36EZH8-F1
#
_entry.id   AF-A0AB36EZH8-F1
#
_cell.length_a   1.000
_cell.length_b   1.000
_cell.length_c   1.000
_cell.angle_alpha   90.00
_cell.angle_beta   90.00
_cell.angle_gamma   90.00
#
_symmetry.space_group_name_H-M   'P 1'
#
loop_
_entity.id
_entity.type
_entity.pdbx_description
1 polymer ?
#
loop_
_entity_poly.entity_id
_entity_poly.type
_entity_poly.pdbx_seq_one_letter_code
_entity_poly.pdbx_strand_id
1 'polypeptide(L)'
;MSATPKRFIAGAVCPACSEMDKIQMWDEDGVPHRQCVGCGYADTLNAQGQSVPKELGTRVNQAKPKPADPKVQSVQFFPNPKLKKSSE
;
A
#
# COMPACT_ATOMS: atom_id res chain seq x y z
N MET A 1 -26.04 14.03 -5.92
CA MET A 1 -24.94 13.32 -5.25
C MET A 1 -25.49 12.80 -3.94
N SER A 2 -25.83 11.52 -3.88
CA SER A 2 -26.38 10.91 -2.66
C SER A 2 -25.23 10.80 -1.66
N ALA A 3 -25.22 11.65 -0.64
CA ALA A 3 -24.17 11.62 0.38
C ALA A 3 -24.34 10.33 1.20
N THR A 4 -23.34 9.44 1.23
CA THR A 4 -23.45 8.23 2.04
C THR A 4 -23.55 8.61 3.52
N PRO A 5 -24.57 8.13 4.25
CA PRO A 5 -24.75 8.50 5.65
C PRO A 5 -23.61 7.92 6.51
N LYS A 6 -22.90 8.81 7.22
CA LYS A 6 -21.91 8.43 8.22
C LYS A 6 -22.61 7.95 9.49
N ARG A 7 -22.25 6.76 9.98
CA ARG A 7 -22.82 6.12 11.17
C ARG A 7 -21.81 6.09 12.29
N PHE A 8 -22.23 6.45 13.48
CA PHE A 8 -21.38 6.40 14.66
C PHE A 8 -21.19 4.97 15.19
N ILE A 9 -20.01 4.63 15.72
CA ILE A 9 -19.73 3.34 16.35
C ILE A 9 -19.62 3.53 17.87
N ALA A 10 -20.65 3.08 18.59
CA ALA A 10 -20.65 3.10 20.06
C ALA A 10 -19.65 2.08 20.64
N GLY A 11 -18.93 2.47 21.68
CA GLY A 11 -17.91 1.67 22.37
C GLY A 11 -16.58 1.56 21.62
N ALA A 12 -16.43 2.19 20.45
CA ALA A 12 -15.19 2.16 19.70
C ALA A 12 -14.17 3.15 20.27
N VAL A 13 -12.95 2.67 20.52
CA VAL A 13 -11.81 3.51 20.93
C VAL A 13 -11.01 3.89 19.68
N CYS A 14 -10.70 5.17 19.54
CA CYS A 14 -9.88 5.64 18.43
C CYS A 14 -8.44 5.11 18.55
N PRO A 15 -7.88 4.47 17.50
CA PRO A 15 -6.51 3.96 17.55
C PRO A 15 -5.44 5.07 17.54
N ALA A 16 -5.81 6.31 17.16
CA ALA A 16 -4.88 7.44 17.08
C ALA A 16 -4.82 8.29 18.35
N CYS A 17 -5.98 8.65 18.92
CA CYS A 17 -6.06 9.51 20.11
C CYS A 17 -6.59 8.82 21.37
N SER A 18 -6.96 7.54 21.29
CA SER A 18 -7.51 6.76 22.41
C SER A 18 -8.82 7.29 23.01
N GLU A 19 -9.47 8.24 22.34
CA GLU A 19 -10.80 8.70 22.74
C GLU A 19 -11.86 7.64 22.40
N MET A 20 -12.74 7.37 23.36
CA MET A 20 -13.91 6.52 23.17
C MET A 20 -15.00 7.30 22.45
N ASP A 21 -15.82 6.61 21.66
CA ASP A 21 -17.06 7.20 21.15
C ASP A 21 -16.80 8.42 20.24
N LYS A 22 -15.81 8.30 19.35
CA LYS A 22 -15.48 9.32 18.35
C LYS A 22 -15.41 8.79 16.92
N ILE A 23 -15.64 7.50 16.69
CA ILE A 23 -15.48 6.88 15.37
C ILE A 23 -16.81 6.87 14.62
N GLN A 24 -16.77 7.34 13.37
CA GLN A 24 -17.85 7.23 12.40
C GLN A 24 -17.42 6.31 11.25
N MET A 25 -18.34 5.53 10.70
CA MET A 25 -18.15 4.62 9.58
C MET A 25 -19.15 4.91 8.47
N TRP A 26 -18.71 4.85 7.22
CA TRP A 26 -19.55 4.95 6.03
C TRP A 26 -19.01 4.03 4.94
N ASP A 27 -19.81 3.85 3.90
CA ASP A 27 -19.39 3.13 2.70
C ASP A 27 -19.20 4.13 1.56
N GLU A 28 -18.12 4.02 0.81
CA GLU A 28 -17.87 4.85 -0.37
C GLU A 28 -17.44 3.92 -1.50
N ASP A 29 -18.28 3.84 -2.54
CA ASP A 29 -18.07 2.96 -3.69
C ASP A 29 -17.78 1.48 -3.34
N GLY A 30 -18.44 0.97 -2.28
CA GLY A 30 -18.26 -0.40 -1.80
C GLY A 30 -17.03 -0.61 -0.92
N VAL A 31 -16.32 0.48 -0.57
CA VAL A 31 -15.20 0.47 0.37
C VAL A 31 -15.68 1.00 1.72
N PRO A 32 -15.57 0.22 2.80
CA PRO A 32 -15.87 0.72 4.13
C PRO A 32 -14.79 1.69 4.61
N HIS A 33 -15.19 2.87 5.05
CA HIS A 33 -14.35 3.93 5.59
C HIS A 33 -14.69 4.23 7.03
N ARG A 34 -13.69 4.52 7.87
CA ARG A 34 -13.90 5.03 9.23
C ARG A 34 -13.12 6.31 9.50
N GLN A 35 -13.67 7.20 10.32
CA GLN A 35 -13.04 8.46 10.72
C GLN A 35 -13.29 8.79 12.19
N CYS A 36 -12.28 9.33 12.87
CA CYS A 36 -12.40 9.93 14.19
C CYS A 36 -12.75 11.42 14.08
N VAL A 37 -13.79 11.86 14.78
CA VAL A 37 -14.16 13.29 14.85
C VAL A 37 -13.29 14.11 15.81
N GLY A 38 -12.58 13.46 16.73
CA GLY A 38 -11.72 14.12 17.72
C GLY A 38 -10.36 14.51 17.16
N CYS A 39 -9.65 13.55 16.55
CA CYS A 39 -8.31 13.77 16.01
C CYS A 39 -8.21 13.80 14.48
N GLY A 40 -9.31 13.53 13.77
CA GLY A 40 -9.33 13.51 12.30
C GLY A 40 -8.74 12.25 11.67
N TYR A 41 -8.32 11.25 12.45
CA TYR A 41 -7.87 9.95 11.95
C TYR A 41 -8.87 9.36 10.95
N ALA A 42 -8.40 8.91 9.79
CA ALA A 42 -9.24 8.27 8.77
C ALA A 42 -8.56 6.99 8.28
N ASP A 43 -9.35 5.93 8.08
CA ASP A 43 -8.86 4.65 7.57
C ASP A 43 -9.86 3.99 6.62
N THR A 44 -9.31 3.22 5.68
CA THR A 44 -10.04 2.42 4.71
C THR A 44 -9.96 0.96 5.12
N LEU A 45 -11.11 0.30 5.25
CA LEU A 45 -11.19 -1.10 5.61
C LEU A 45 -11.35 -1.96 4.36
N ASN A 46 -10.78 -3.16 4.35
CA ASN A 46 -11.10 -4.17 3.33
C ASN A 46 -12.45 -4.84 3.61
N ALA A 47 -12.90 -5.72 2.70
CA ALA A 47 -14.13 -6.50 2.88
C ALA A 47 -14.13 -7.39 4.14
N GLN A 48 -12.96 -7.67 4.72
CA GLN A 48 -12.80 -8.43 5.96
C GLN A 48 -12.76 -7.55 7.22
N GLY A 49 -12.96 -6.22 7.08
CA GLY A 49 -12.95 -5.28 8.19
C GLY A 49 -11.56 -4.94 8.74
N GLN A 50 -10.49 -5.27 8.02
CA GLN A 50 -9.13 -4.94 8.42
C GLN A 50 -8.71 -3.59 7.81
N SER A 51 -7.97 -2.79 8.58
CA SER A 51 -7.29 -1.60 8.08
C SER A 51 -6.40 -1.95 6.89
N VAL A 52 -6.52 -1.22 5.78
CA VAL A 52 -5.63 -1.35 4.63
C VAL A 52 -4.66 -0.17 4.67
N PRO A 53 -3.43 -0.36 5.18
CA PRO A 53 -2.44 0.71 5.18
C PRO A 53 -2.12 1.05 3.73
N LYS A 54 -2.40 2.29 3.33
CA LYS A 54 -1.89 2.80 2.06
C LYS A 54 -0.37 2.90 2.21
N GLU A 55 0.36 2.12 1.40
CA GLU A 55 1.82 2.16 1.35
C GLU A 55 2.28 3.63 1.30
N LEU A 56 3.02 4.05 2.33
CA LEU A 56 3.55 5.42 2.38
C LEU A 56 4.52 5.59 1.21
N GLY A 57 4.31 6.64 0.41
CA GLY A 57 5.17 6.98 -0.72
C GLY A 57 6.56 7.40 -0.24
N THR A 58 7.43 6.43 0.03
CA THR A 58 8.83 6.70 0.38
C THR A 58 9.64 6.90 -0.90
N ARG A 59 10.74 7.66 -0.81
CA ARG A 59 11.68 7.94 -1.92
C ARG A 59 12.16 6.67 -2.65
N VAL A 60 12.11 5.52 -1.98
CA VAL A 60 12.65 4.23 -2.46
C VAL A 60 11.58 3.39 -3.19
N ASN A 61 10.29 3.67 -2.97
CA ASN A 61 9.17 2.96 -3.59
C ASN A 61 8.64 3.66 -4.85
N GLN A 62 9.52 4.36 -5.59
CA GLN A 62 9.16 4.87 -6.91
C GLN A 62 9.42 3.77 -7.94
N ALA A 63 8.36 3.16 -8.47
CA ALA A 63 8.48 2.26 -9.61
C ALA A 63 9.07 3.06 -10.79
N LYS A 64 10.32 2.76 -11.16
CA LYS A 64 10.93 3.35 -12.36
C LYS A 64 10.03 3.04 -13.56
N PRO A 65 9.65 4.05 -14.37
CA PRO A 65 8.88 3.80 -15.58
C PRO A 65 9.67 2.84 -16.48
N LYS A 66 9.06 1.69 -16.78
CA LYS A 66 9.66 0.68 -17.66
C LYS A 66 9.77 1.29 -19.07
N PRO A 67 10.98 1.40 -19.66
CA PRO A 67 11.13 1.89 -21.02
C PRO A 67 10.35 0.98 -21.98
N ALA A 68 9.63 1.59 -22.93
CA ALA A 68 8.75 0.88 -23.86
C ALA A 68 9.49 -0.14 -24.75
N ASP A 69 10.79 0.05 -24.99
CA ASP A 69 11.60 -0.83 -25.83
C ASP A 69 13.02 -1.00 -25.26
N PRO A 70 13.26 -2.01 -24.42
CA PRO A 70 14.61 -2.31 -23.99
C PRO A 70 15.36 -2.95 -25.16
N LYS A 71 16.27 -2.21 -25.79
CA LYS A 71 17.26 -2.75 -26.74
C LYS A 71 18.28 -3.61 -25.98
N VAL A 72 17.85 -4.79 -25.55
CA VAL A 72 18.68 -5.75 -24.80
C VAL A 72 19.59 -6.46 -25.80
N GLN A 73 20.88 -6.17 -25.74
CA GLN A 73 21.89 -6.90 -26.49
C GLN A 73 22.56 -7.89 -25.55
N SER A 74 22.38 -9.18 -25.80
CA SER A 74 23.04 -10.24 -25.02
C SER A 74 24.54 -10.22 -25.33
N VAL A 75 25.36 -10.06 -24.28
CA VAL A 75 26.81 -10.20 -24.43
C VAL A 75 27.12 -11.69 -24.50
N GLN A 76 27.65 -12.16 -25.62
CA GLN A 76 28.18 -13.50 -25.74
C GLN A 76 29.56 -13.54 -25.07
N PHE A 77 29.62 -14.18 -23.91
CA PHE A 77 30.87 -14.48 -23.24
C PHE A 77 31.58 -15.60 -24.00
N PHE A 78 32.65 -15.27 -24.71
CA PHE A 78 33.59 -16.28 -25.19
C PHE A 78 34.49 -16.68 -24.02
N PRO A 79 34.49 -17.96 -23.60
CA PRO A 79 35.40 -18.42 -22.55
C PRO A 79 36.84 -18.14 -22.97
N ASN A 80 37.57 -17.46 -22.09
CA ASN A 80 38.93 -17.00 -22.33
C ASN A 80 39.84 -18.20 -22.71
N PRO A 81 40.38 -18.26 -23.94
CA PRO A 81 41.14 -19.41 -24.42
C PRO A 81 42.50 -19.61 -23.73
N LYS A 82 42.89 -18.71 -22.80
CA LYS A 82 44.17 -18.78 -22.08
C LYS A 82 44.10 -19.31 -20.64
N LEU A 83 42.92 -19.67 -20.12
CA LEU A 83 42.87 -20.40 -18.83
C LEU A 83 43.01 -21.90 -19.07
N LYS A 84 44.24 -22.41 -18.92
CA LYS A 84 44.47 -23.85 -18.76
C LYS A 84 43.77 -24.32 -17.48
N LYS A 85 42.81 -25.22 -17.62
CA LYS A 85 42.19 -25.95 -16.50
C LYS A 85 43.23 -26.98 -16.01
N SER A 86 43.73 -26.83 -14.79
CA SER A 86 44.41 -27.92 -14.08
C SER A 86 43.35 -28.97 -13.73
N SER A 87 43.50 -30.19 -14.26
CA SER A 87 42.65 -31.33 -13.94
C SER A 87 43.02 -31.88 -12.57
N GLU A 88 42.03 -32.03 -11.70
CA GLU A 88 41.98 -33.08 -10.68
C GLU A 88 40.70 -33.88 -10.92
#